data_AF-A0A3P1SPL4-F1
#
_entry.id   AF-A0A3P1SPL4-F1
#
_cell.length_a   1.000
_cell.length_b   1.000
_cell.length_c   1.000
_cell.angle_alpha   90.00
_cell.angle_beta   90.00
_cell.angle_gamma   90.00
#
_symmetry.space_group_name_H-M   'P 1'
#
loop_
_entity.id
_entity.type
_entity.pdbx_description
1 polymer ?
#
loop_
_entity_poly.entity_id
_entity_poly.type
_entity_poly.pdbx_seq_one_letter_code
_entity_poly.pdbx_strand_id
1 'polypeptide(L)'
;MNLRHITILLLGLLCVAVKAQNTNNNTSPYTFIGDQTKILEATYDTTTSKHFDVIGVLSSGKMVKAKFNFRNRTVSLEDYNGNIISIDTLSVDSKAFTTIDPHAENYYHLSPYNYCGGSPVNAIDPNGMDIYMLFYTTGNGRGDEMFKSAAETRKYDIEHSDFYDAANDIVLMCGIQDISIIGSLVSSAVESYGDIFGKTAEFSIWSHAGKDGPTGTIRTSHNALDGKQMTLEGWGNIDFNWASGATANFYGCKTGVGDYSNPSFSTRISSLNNYRDVSVHGQTSSAYPSNYTNIRQNNQEMINGVFSYPTYMVGGASLGIVGHFFPTSTRANPMRTSRNGKGVVDRYYQPGIRR
;
A
#
# COMPACT_ATOMS: atom_id res chain seq x y z
N MET A 1 -60.26 -24.92 -7.57
CA MET A 1 -60.33 -24.94 -6.10
C MET A 1 -59.11 -25.69 -5.58
N ASN A 2 -58.05 -24.96 -5.20
CA ASN A 2 -57.22 -25.21 -4.00
C ASN A 2 -55.97 -24.31 -4.02
N LEU A 3 -56.03 -23.30 -3.15
CA LEU A 3 -54.92 -22.53 -2.63
C LEU A 3 -53.95 -23.47 -1.90
N ARG A 4 -52.63 -23.27 -2.08
CA ARG A 4 -51.64 -23.08 -1.00
C ARG A 4 -50.21 -23.12 -1.56
N HIS A 5 -49.52 -21.99 -1.43
CA HIS A 5 -48.11 -21.80 -1.02
C HIS A 5 -47.47 -20.63 -1.79
N ILE A 6 -47.43 -19.52 -1.05
CA ILE A 6 -46.64 -18.31 -1.27
C ILE A 6 -45.16 -18.66 -1.10
N THR A 7 -44.31 -18.36 -2.08
CA THR A 7 -42.97 -17.81 -1.81
C THR A 7 -42.51 -16.99 -3.02
N ILE A 8 -42.12 -15.75 -2.72
CA ILE A 8 -41.72 -14.67 -3.60
C ILE A 8 -40.37 -14.99 -4.29
N LEU A 9 -40.29 -14.79 -5.60
CA LEU A 9 -39.00 -14.51 -6.25
C LEU A 9 -39.21 -13.45 -7.34
N LEU A 10 -39.28 -12.19 -6.88
CA LEU A 10 -39.18 -11.01 -7.74
C LEU A 10 -37.71 -10.89 -8.17
N LEU A 11 -37.32 -11.58 -9.25
CA LEU A 11 -36.01 -11.41 -9.89
C LEU A 11 -36.03 -10.09 -10.69
N GLY A 12 -36.11 -8.98 -9.97
CA GLY A 12 -36.02 -7.63 -10.50
C GLY A 12 -34.56 -7.21 -10.62
N LEU A 13 -34.19 -6.72 -11.80
CA LEU A 13 -32.95 -6.02 -12.12
C LEU A 13 -32.38 -5.25 -10.92
N LEU A 14 -31.23 -5.69 -10.40
CA LEU A 14 -30.25 -4.79 -9.78
C LEU A 14 -29.00 -4.80 -10.66
N CYS A 15 -29.08 -4.08 -11.78
CA CYS A 15 -27.90 -3.42 -12.32
C CYS A 15 -27.39 -2.51 -11.20
N VAL A 16 -26.33 -2.92 -10.50
CA VAL A 16 -25.54 -2.01 -9.70
C VAL A 16 -24.84 -1.09 -10.70
N ALA A 17 -25.53 0.00 -11.04
CA ALA A 17 -24.89 1.15 -11.63
C ALA A 17 -23.73 1.52 -10.70
N VAL A 18 -22.50 1.39 -11.19
CA VAL A 18 -21.35 2.11 -10.64
C VAL A 18 -21.70 3.58 -10.77
N LYS A 19 -22.34 4.14 -9.74
CA LYS A 19 -22.37 5.58 -9.57
C LYS A 19 -20.95 5.93 -9.14
N ALA A 20 -20.10 6.32 -10.10
CA ALA A 20 -19.15 7.38 -9.80
C ALA A 20 -19.95 8.46 -9.07
N GLN A 21 -19.56 8.77 -7.83
CA GLN A 21 -20.31 9.67 -6.96
C GLN A 21 -20.62 10.95 -7.74
N ASN A 22 -21.90 11.19 -8.00
CA ASN A 22 -22.38 12.43 -8.53
C ASN A 22 -22.26 13.45 -7.40
N THR A 23 -21.15 14.20 -7.35
CA THR A 23 -20.87 15.25 -6.36
C THR A 23 -21.70 16.50 -6.65
N ASN A 24 -23.02 16.34 -6.75
CA ASN A 24 -23.93 17.47 -6.67
C ASN A 24 -23.96 17.91 -5.20
N ASN A 25 -23.13 18.90 -4.81
CA ASN A 25 -23.31 19.84 -3.67
C ASN A 25 -22.00 20.44 -3.08
N ASN A 26 -20.88 20.49 -3.82
CA ASN A 26 -19.60 21.05 -3.31
C ASN A 26 -19.10 20.40 -2.01
N THR A 27 -19.56 19.20 -1.70
CA THR A 27 -19.14 18.45 -0.53
C THR A 27 -17.90 17.65 -0.84
N SER A 28 -17.03 17.46 0.16
CA SER A 28 -15.89 16.56 0.04
C SER A 28 -16.29 15.20 -0.56
N PRO A 29 -15.49 14.64 -1.49
CA PRO A 29 -15.68 13.26 -1.96
C PRO A 29 -15.54 12.26 -0.81
N TYR A 30 -15.03 12.67 0.35
CA TYR A 30 -14.92 11.88 1.58
C TYR A 30 -16.13 12.03 2.52
N THR A 31 -17.24 12.61 2.06
CA THR A 31 -18.49 12.68 2.83
C THR A 31 -18.98 11.32 3.32
N PHE A 32 -18.67 10.24 2.60
CA PHE A 32 -19.01 8.88 2.99
C PHE A 32 -18.23 8.35 4.20
N ILE A 33 -17.09 8.98 4.56
CA ILE A 33 -16.33 8.71 5.80
C ILE A 33 -16.47 9.83 6.83
N GLY A 34 -17.47 10.70 6.66
CA GLY A 34 -17.82 11.73 7.64
C GLY A 34 -17.12 13.07 7.46
N ASP A 35 -16.32 13.25 6.41
CA ASP A 35 -15.72 14.56 6.09
C ASP A 35 -16.81 15.58 5.72
N GLN A 36 -16.80 16.71 6.42
CA GLN A 36 -17.76 17.81 6.21
C GLN A 36 -17.15 19.03 5.51
N THR A 37 -15.89 18.93 5.05
CA THR A 37 -15.24 20.02 4.31
C THR A 37 -15.97 20.30 2.99
N LYS A 38 -15.98 21.57 2.60
CA LYS A 38 -16.56 22.03 1.34
C LYS A 38 -15.44 22.30 0.35
N ILE A 39 -15.62 21.84 -0.89
CA ILE A 39 -14.67 22.01 -1.98
C ILE A 39 -15.25 23.00 -3.00
N LEU A 40 -14.41 23.90 -3.50
CA LEU A 40 -14.78 24.76 -4.64
C LEU A 40 -14.46 24.01 -5.93
N GLU A 41 -15.44 23.95 -6.82
CA GLU A 41 -15.30 23.33 -8.13
C GLU A 41 -15.54 24.38 -9.23
N ALA A 42 -14.76 24.31 -10.31
CA ALA A 42 -14.97 25.10 -11.52
C ALA A 42 -16.13 24.56 -12.39
N THR A 43 -17.20 24.02 -11.79
CA THR A 43 -18.41 23.63 -12.53
C THR A 43 -19.25 24.87 -12.85
N TYR A 44 -20.08 24.78 -13.90
CA TYR A 44 -20.99 25.84 -14.38
C TYR A 44 -22.12 26.14 -13.34
N ASP A 45 -21.78 26.45 -12.08
CA ASP A 45 -22.75 26.80 -11.05
C ASP A 45 -23.06 28.32 -11.13
N THR A 46 -24.27 28.62 -11.57
CA THR A 46 -24.76 29.99 -11.80
C THR A 46 -25.21 30.70 -10.53
N THR A 47 -25.16 30.08 -9.34
CA THR A 47 -25.95 30.54 -8.19
C THR A 47 -25.20 31.25 -7.07
N THR A 48 -23.85 31.25 -7.03
CA THR A 48 -23.11 32.09 -6.06
C THR A 48 -21.75 32.53 -6.60
N SER A 49 -21.43 33.83 -6.47
CA SER A 49 -20.10 34.37 -6.84
C SER A 49 -19.04 33.98 -5.81
N LYS A 50 -18.60 32.72 -5.83
CA LYS A 50 -17.54 32.25 -4.93
C LYS A 50 -16.18 32.62 -5.53
N HIS A 51 -15.58 33.65 -4.95
CA HIS A 51 -14.19 34.01 -5.17
C HIS A 51 -13.44 33.82 -3.85
N PHE A 52 -12.17 33.45 -3.92
CA PHE A 52 -11.26 33.54 -2.79
C PHE A 52 -9.96 34.16 -3.24
N ASP A 53 -9.32 34.83 -2.28
CA ASP A 53 -8.13 35.62 -2.53
C ASP A 53 -6.96 35.03 -1.74
N VAL A 54 -5.82 34.87 -2.39
CA VAL A 54 -4.56 34.48 -1.76
C VAL A 54 -3.63 35.67 -1.76
N ILE A 55 -3.08 36.01 -0.59
CA ILE A 55 -2.09 37.09 -0.45
C ILE A 55 -0.70 36.43 -0.45
N GLY A 56 0.15 36.86 -1.38
CA GLY A 56 1.53 36.40 -1.48
C GLY A 56 2.51 37.56 -1.31
N VAL A 57 3.73 37.25 -0.89
CA VAL A 57 4.86 38.18 -0.86
C VAL A 57 5.88 37.71 -1.88
N LEU A 58 6.18 38.54 -2.88
CA LEU A 58 7.22 38.24 -3.87
C LEU A 58 8.61 38.24 -3.20
N SER A 59 9.59 37.59 -3.84
CA SER A 59 11.00 37.63 -3.41
C SER A 59 11.57 39.05 -3.30
N SER A 60 10.96 40.02 -3.97
CA SER A 60 11.28 41.44 -3.86
C SER A 60 10.67 42.12 -2.62
N GLY A 61 9.98 41.39 -1.74
CA GLY A 61 9.24 41.93 -0.59
C GLY A 61 7.91 42.59 -0.94
N LYS A 62 7.50 42.61 -2.22
CA LYS A 62 6.25 43.26 -2.66
C LYS A 62 5.07 42.32 -2.47
N MET A 63 4.00 42.82 -1.83
CA MET A 63 2.76 42.05 -1.69
C MET A 63 1.96 42.02 -3.00
N VAL A 64 1.43 40.85 -3.31
CA VAL A 64 0.55 40.57 -4.45
C VAL A 64 -0.66 39.77 -4.01
N LYS A 65 -1.73 39.85 -4.78
CA LYS A 65 -3.00 39.18 -4.48
C LYS A 65 -3.44 38.35 -5.67
N ALA A 66 -3.48 37.04 -5.53
CA ALA A 66 -4.07 36.16 -6.53
C ALA A 66 -5.57 35.99 -6.22
N LYS A 67 -6.43 36.42 -7.13
CA LYS A 67 -7.89 36.25 -7.03
C LYS A 67 -8.35 35.11 -7.93
N PHE A 68 -9.02 34.14 -7.32
CA PHE A 68 -9.60 33.00 -8.03
C PHE A 68 -11.09 33.28 -8.26
N ASN A 69 -11.49 33.40 -9.51
CA ASN A 69 -12.88 33.56 -9.91
C ASN A 69 -13.34 32.32 -10.68
N PHE A 70 -13.97 31.39 -9.98
CA PHE A 70 -14.44 30.13 -10.56
C PHE A 70 -15.61 30.33 -11.52
N ARG A 71 -16.44 31.37 -11.32
CA ARG A 71 -17.54 31.73 -12.24
C ARG A 71 -17.01 32.16 -13.60
N ASN A 72 -16.00 33.02 -13.61
CA ASN A 72 -15.38 33.52 -14.84
C ASN A 72 -14.25 32.60 -15.32
N ARG A 73 -13.91 31.56 -14.53
CA ARG A 73 -12.78 30.66 -14.75
C ARG A 73 -11.47 31.42 -14.95
N THR A 74 -11.20 32.41 -14.11
CA THR A 74 -9.97 33.21 -14.20
C THR A 74 -9.22 33.24 -12.88
N VAL A 75 -7.90 33.24 -12.96
CA VAL A 75 -6.99 33.65 -11.86
C VAL A 75 -6.35 34.97 -12.27
N SER A 76 -6.58 36.03 -11.50
CA SER A 76 -5.89 37.31 -11.70
C SER A 76 -4.87 37.53 -10.60
N LEU A 77 -3.63 37.84 -10.97
CA LEU A 77 -2.62 38.35 -10.05
C LEU A 77 -2.73 39.87 -10.05
N GLU A 78 -2.98 40.45 -8.90
CA GLU A 78 -3.09 41.90 -8.69
C GLU A 78 -1.93 42.40 -7.81
N ASP A 79 -1.50 43.63 -8.06
CA ASP A 79 -0.67 44.36 -7.09
C ASP A 79 -1.52 44.84 -5.91
N TYR A 80 -0.87 45.37 -4.88
CA TYR A 80 -1.54 45.87 -3.68
C TYR A 80 -2.50 47.06 -3.93
N ASN A 81 -2.38 47.72 -5.09
CA ASN A 81 -3.27 48.81 -5.50
C ASN A 81 -4.47 48.30 -6.33
N GLY A 82 -4.57 46.99 -6.55
CA GLY A 82 -5.63 46.36 -7.34
C GLY A 82 -5.39 46.36 -8.84
N ASN A 83 -4.19 46.74 -9.30
CA ASN A 83 -3.85 46.65 -10.72
C ASN A 83 -3.54 45.21 -11.09
N ILE A 84 -4.16 44.72 -12.16
CA ILE A 84 -3.91 43.38 -12.66
C ILE A 84 -2.52 43.32 -13.30
N ILE A 85 -1.67 42.45 -12.76
CA ILE A 85 -0.34 42.11 -13.26
C ILE A 85 -0.44 41.04 -14.34
N SER A 86 -1.26 40.00 -14.10
CA SER A 86 -1.47 38.91 -15.05
C SER A 86 -2.83 38.24 -14.85
N ILE A 87 -3.37 37.62 -15.90
CA ILE A 87 -4.59 36.79 -15.83
C ILE A 87 -4.29 35.45 -16.49
N ASP A 88 -4.76 34.37 -15.86
CA ASP A 88 -4.76 33.03 -16.42
C ASP A 88 -6.16 32.39 -16.32
N THR A 89 -6.37 31.27 -17.00
CA THR A 89 -7.67 30.56 -17.10
C THR A 89 -7.69 29.29 -16.25
N LEU A 90 -8.76 29.09 -15.47
CA LEU A 90 -9.00 27.86 -14.72
C LEU A 90 -9.59 26.78 -15.63
N SER A 91 -9.12 25.55 -15.46
CA SER A 91 -9.69 24.38 -16.15
C SER A 91 -11.09 24.04 -15.63
N VAL A 92 -11.90 23.36 -16.46
CA VAL A 92 -13.32 23.07 -16.16
C VAL A 92 -13.50 22.12 -14.96
N ASP A 93 -12.45 21.40 -14.58
CA ASP A 93 -12.45 20.43 -13.48
C ASP A 93 -11.52 20.83 -12.33
N SER A 94 -11.06 22.09 -12.30
CA SER A 94 -10.21 22.60 -11.22
C SER A 94 -10.97 22.58 -9.90
N LYS A 95 -10.39 21.90 -8.89
CA LYS A 95 -10.89 21.83 -7.52
C LYS A 95 -9.90 22.47 -6.55
N ALA A 96 -10.41 23.16 -5.54
CA ALA A 96 -9.60 23.76 -4.47
C ALA A 96 -10.32 23.72 -3.12
N PHE A 97 -9.57 23.60 -2.03
CA PHE A 97 -10.11 23.77 -0.68
C PHE A 97 -10.41 25.24 -0.39
N THR A 98 -11.41 25.52 0.46
CA THR A 98 -11.74 26.88 0.92
C THR A 98 -10.86 27.37 2.06
N THR A 99 -10.03 26.49 2.61
CA THR A 99 -9.15 26.72 3.76
C THR A 99 -7.75 26.24 3.41
N ILE A 100 -6.74 26.87 4.00
CA ILE A 100 -5.33 26.48 3.84
C ILE A 100 -5.17 25.06 4.39
N ASP A 101 -4.48 24.20 3.65
CA ASP A 101 -4.02 22.90 4.10
C ASP A 101 -3.17 23.06 5.38
N PRO A 102 -3.51 22.40 6.50
CA PRO A 102 -2.72 22.44 7.74
C PRO A 102 -1.24 22.07 7.58
N HIS A 103 -0.89 21.32 6.53
CA HIS A 103 0.47 20.94 6.19
C HIS A 103 1.08 21.73 5.03
N ALA A 104 0.47 22.86 4.63
CA ALA A 104 0.96 23.71 3.56
C ALA A 104 2.45 24.08 3.71
N GLU A 105 2.93 24.25 4.94
CA GLU A 105 4.32 24.61 5.25
C GLU A 105 5.32 23.50 4.90
N ASN A 106 4.87 22.24 4.91
CA ASN A 106 5.68 21.07 4.53
C ASN A 106 5.82 20.93 3.01
N TYR A 107 4.90 21.53 2.25
CA TYR A 107 4.81 21.39 0.80
C TYR A 107 4.83 22.73 0.08
N TYR A 108 5.85 23.55 0.36
CA TYR A 108 6.01 24.90 -0.20
C TYR A 108 6.00 24.97 -1.75
N HIS A 109 6.25 23.85 -2.43
CA HIS A 109 6.21 23.74 -3.88
C HIS A 109 4.81 23.43 -4.44
N LEU A 110 3.85 23.08 -3.57
CA LEU A 110 2.44 22.86 -3.90
C LEU A 110 1.61 24.04 -3.41
N SER A 111 0.48 24.30 -4.07
CA SER A 111 -0.47 25.28 -3.55
C SER A 111 -1.04 24.76 -2.22
N PRO A 112 -1.18 25.62 -1.18
CA PRO A 112 -1.86 25.28 0.08
C PRO A 112 -3.34 24.91 -0.10
N TYR A 113 -3.86 24.97 -1.32
CA TYR A 113 -5.23 24.62 -1.69
C TYR A 113 -5.29 23.47 -2.70
N ASN A 114 -4.16 22.84 -3.04
CA ASN A 114 -4.11 21.73 -3.98
C ASN A 114 -4.81 20.49 -3.41
N TYR A 115 -5.70 19.90 -4.20
CA TYR A 115 -6.31 18.61 -3.90
C TYR A 115 -5.45 17.46 -4.45
N CYS A 116 -5.01 16.52 -3.60
CA CYS A 116 -4.18 15.36 -3.97
C CYS A 116 -2.93 15.71 -4.80
N GLY A 117 -2.27 16.85 -4.54
CA GLY A 117 -1.14 17.32 -5.36
C GLY A 117 -1.46 17.54 -6.84
N GLY A 118 -2.76 17.67 -7.19
CA GLY A 118 -3.25 17.75 -8.57
C GLY A 118 -3.49 16.37 -9.23
N SER A 119 -3.38 15.26 -8.51
CA SER A 119 -3.54 13.90 -9.07
C SER A 119 -4.52 13.00 -8.25
N PRO A 120 -5.82 13.35 -8.22
CA PRO A 120 -6.82 12.68 -7.38
C PRO A 120 -7.22 11.26 -7.81
N VAL A 121 -6.64 10.74 -8.90
CA VAL A 121 -6.84 9.38 -9.39
C VAL A 121 -5.76 8.42 -8.88
N ASN A 122 -4.55 8.94 -8.62
CA ASN A 122 -3.36 8.13 -8.31
C ASN A 122 -2.89 8.26 -6.86
N ALA A 123 -3.32 9.30 -6.14
CA ALA A 123 -2.99 9.54 -4.74
C ALA A 123 -4.28 9.63 -3.91
N ILE A 124 -4.55 8.57 -3.15
CA ILE A 124 -5.58 8.53 -2.11
C ILE A 124 -4.82 8.26 -0.82
N ASP A 125 -4.53 9.33 -0.08
CA ASP A 125 -4.08 9.24 1.30
C ASP A 125 -5.07 10.05 2.15
N PRO A 126 -6.11 9.40 2.72
CA PRO A 126 -7.13 10.11 3.47
C PRO A 126 -6.65 10.62 4.83
N ASN A 127 -5.54 10.09 5.37
CA ASN A 127 -5.22 10.21 6.79
C ASN A 127 -3.72 10.40 7.12
N GLY A 128 -2.79 10.06 6.23
CA GLY A 128 -1.35 10.01 6.49
C GLY A 128 -0.93 8.89 7.45
N MET A 129 -1.80 7.93 7.77
CA MET A 129 -1.64 7.01 8.90
C MET A 129 -1.60 5.54 8.48
N ASP A 130 -0.39 5.00 8.29
CA ASP A 130 -0.15 3.61 7.91
C ASP A 130 0.75 2.84 8.89
N ILE A 131 0.33 1.59 9.17
CA ILE A 131 1.12 0.60 9.91
C ILE A 131 1.73 -0.40 8.92
N TYR A 132 3.05 -0.56 9.00
CA TYR A 132 3.81 -1.56 8.23
C TYR A 132 4.34 -2.62 9.20
N MET A 133 3.93 -3.88 9.04
CA MET A 133 4.31 -4.99 9.92
C MET A 133 5.22 -5.99 9.19
N LEU A 134 6.48 -6.03 9.60
CA LEU A 134 7.54 -6.80 8.96
C LEU A 134 8.04 -7.92 9.89
N PHE A 135 7.86 -9.18 9.49
CA PHE A 135 8.24 -10.34 10.28
C PHE A 135 9.37 -11.12 9.61
N TYR A 136 10.30 -11.66 10.39
CA TYR A 136 11.29 -12.59 9.85
C TYR A 136 11.54 -13.74 10.81
N THR A 137 11.86 -14.93 10.31
CA THR A 137 12.17 -16.05 11.19
C THR A 137 13.60 -15.99 11.73
N THR A 138 13.77 -16.40 12.99
CA THR A 138 15.06 -16.53 13.69
C THR A 138 15.25 -17.95 14.19
N GLY A 139 16.48 -18.35 14.52
CA GLY A 139 16.79 -19.71 14.95
C GLY A 139 16.77 -20.72 13.80
N ASN A 140 16.93 -20.26 12.55
CA ASN A 140 17.03 -21.15 11.40
C ASN A 140 18.43 -21.78 11.38
N GLY A 141 18.53 -23.04 10.99
CA GLY A 141 19.83 -23.66 10.71
C GLY A 141 20.59 -22.98 9.56
N ARG A 142 19.89 -22.20 8.71
CA ARG A 142 20.46 -21.34 7.67
C ARG A 142 19.49 -20.21 7.34
N GLY A 143 20.00 -18.99 7.18
CA GLY A 143 19.25 -17.88 6.59
C GLY A 143 18.76 -16.81 7.57
N ASP A 144 19.06 -16.90 8.87
CA ASP A 144 18.67 -15.88 9.86
C ASP A 144 19.10 -14.47 9.46
N GLU A 145 20.41 -14.29 9.23
CA GLU A 145 20.97 -13.00 8.82
C GLU A 145 20.38 -12.53 7.50
N MET A 146 20.20 -13.45 6.55
CA MET A 146 19.59 -13.15 5.26
C MET A 146 18.15 -12.65 5.37
N PHE A 147 17.29 -13.33 6.15
CA PHE A 147 15.89 -12.93 6.34
C PHE A 147 15.79 -11.62 7.11
N LYS A 148 16.62 -11.44 8.15
CA LYS A 148 16.71 -10.20 8.90
C LYS A 148 17.13 -9.03 8.01
N SER A 149 18.23 -9.17 7.26
CA SER A 149 18.71 -8.11 6.35
C SER A 149 17.71 -7.81 5.24
N ALA A 150 16.91 -8.80 4.80
CA ALA A 150 15.85 -8.57 3.83
C ALA A 150 14.67 -7.78 4.41
N ALA A 151 14.29 -8.07 5.65
CA ALA A 151 13.30 -7.28 6.38
C ALA A 151 13.80 -5.84 6.65
N GLU A 152 15.05 -5.70 7.08
CA GLU A 152 15.71 -4.39 7.31
C GLU A 152 15.78 -3.57 6.02
N THR A 153 16.05 -4.21 4.88
CA THR A 153 16.04 -3.55 3.57
C THR A 153 14.65 -3.05 3.22
N ARG A 154 13.58 -3.84 3.47
CA ARG A 154 12.21 -3.37 3.23
C ARG A 154 11.83 -2.24 4.18
N LYS A 155 12.22 -2.30 5.46
CA LYS A 155 12.02 -1.20 6.42
C LYS A 155 12.67 0.08 5.91
N TYR A 156 13.94 0.02 5.51
CA TYR A 156 14.65 1.16 4.93
C TYR A 156 13.92 1.70 3.69
N ASP A 157 13.54 0.83 2.77
CA ASP A 157 12.86 1.22 1.54
C ASP A 157 11.47 1.83 1.78
N ILE A 158 10.78 1.48 2.87
CA ILE A 158 9.53 2.14 3.30
C ILE A 158 9.86 3.52 3.88
N GLU A 159 10.76 3.58 4.86
CA GLU A 159 11.09 4.82 5.60
C GLU A 159 11.71 5.91 4.72
N HIS A 160 12.29 5.53 3.57
CA HIS A 160 12.90 6.45 2.59
C HIS A 160 12.05 6.60 1.32
N SER A 161 10.80 6.15 1.34
CA SER A 161 9.87 6.35 0.24
C SER A 161 9.21 7.73 0.30
N ASP A 162 8.79 8.24 -0.87
CA ASP A 162 8.14 9.56 -0.98
C ASP A 162 6.77 9.64 -0.26
N PHE A 163 6.22 8.49 0.16
CA PHE A 163 4.90 8.38 0.78
C PHE A 163 4.95 8.04 2.27
N TYR A 164 6.14 7.87 2.87
CA TYR A 164 6.26 7.60 4.29
C TYR A 164 6.38 8.91 5.08
N ASP A 165 5.49 9.10 6.05
CA ASP A 165 5.53 10.21 7.00
C ASP A 165 5.87 9.70 8.40
N ALA A 166 7.09 9.97 8.88
CA ALA A 166 7.55 9.53 10.18
C ALA A 166 6.73 10.08 11.37
N ALA A 167 5.90 11.11 11.19
CA ALA A 167 5.01 11.62 12.22
C ALA A 167 3.72 10.80 12.36
N ASN A 168 3.28 10.14 11.28
CA ASN A 168 1.96 9.54 11.17
C ASN A 168 1.99 8.05 10.76
N ASP A 169 3.15 7.55 10.32
CA ASP A 169 3.40 6.15 9.97
C ASP A 169 4.33 5.45 10.95
N ILE A 170 4.22 4.12 11.01
CA ILE A 170 5.13 3.29 11.79
C ILE A 170 5.50 1.99 11.08
N VAL A 171 6.80 1.66 11.10
CA VAL A 171 7.31 0.37 10.64
C VAL A 171 7.74 -0.50 11.80
N LEU A 172 6.90 -1.49 12.12
CA LEU A 172 7.15 -2.52 13.13
C LEU A 172 7.91 -3.69 12.51
N MET A 173 9.00 -4.10 13.14
CA MET A 173 9.82 -5.22 12.67
C MET A 173 10.12 -6.21 13.78
N CYS A 174 9.72 -7.48 13.60
CA CYS A 174 9.81 -8.50 14.64
C CYS A 174 10.43 -9.81 14.14
N GLY A 175 11.43 -10.29 14.86
CA GLY A 175 11.95 -11.65 14.69
C GLY A 175 11.08 -12.66 15.44
N ILE A 176 10.70 -13.76 14.78
CA ILE A 176 9.84 -14.81 15.36
C ILE A 176 10.48 -16.19 15.19
N GLN A 177 10.07 -17.15 16.03
CA GLN A 177 10.46 -18.56 15.87
C GLN A 177 9.23 -19.43 15.64
N ASP A 178 8.20 -19.24 16.47
CA ASP A 178 6.89 -19.81 16.25
C ASP A 178 6.13 -18.95 15.21
N ILE A 179 5.55 -19.57 14.20
CA ILE A 179 4.79 -18.84 13.18
C ILE A 179 3.45 -18.34 13.71
N SER A 180 2.83 -19.02 14.68
CA SER A 180 1.48 -18.65 15.15
C SER A 180 1.46 -17.43 16.07
N ILE A 181 2.62 -17.02 16.63
CA ILE A 181 2.68 -15.80 17.45
C ILE A 181 2.48 -14.52 16.63
N ILE A 182 2.52 -14.60 15.29
CA ILE A 182 2.15 -13.48 14.41
C ILE A 182 0.77 -12.96 14.78
N GLY A 183 -0.20 -13.84 15.04
CA GLY A 183 -1.55 -13.41 15.39
C GLY A 183 -1.57 -12.50 16.62
N SER A 184 -0.92 -12.92 17.71
CA SER A 184 -0.82 -12.10 18.92
C SER A 184 -0.04 -10.80 18.70
N LEU A 185 1.04 -10.82 17.92
CA LEU A 185 1.84 -9.62 17.66
C LEU A 185 1.08 -8.61 16.80
N VAL A 186 0.32 -9.08 15.80
CA VAL A 186 -0.56 -8.24 15.00
C VAL A 186 -1.67 -7.65 15.87
N SER A 187 -2.34 -8.45 16.70
CA SER A 187 -3.38 -7.93 17.61
C SER A 187 -2.82 -6.87 18.55
N SER A 188 -1.66 -7.10 19.17
CA SER A 188 -1.02 -6.10 20.03
C SER A 188 -0.63 -4.84 19.27
N ALA A 189 -0.18 -4.95 18.01
CA ALA A 189 0.15 -3.81 17.18
C ALA A 189 -1.10 -3.00 16.83
N VAL A 190 -2.18 -3.65 16.39
CA VAL A 190 -3.46 -2.98 16.08
C VAL A 190 -4.02 -2.29 17.32
N GLU A 191 -4.02 -2.94 18.48
CA GLU A 191 -4.52 -2.36 19.74
C GLU A 191 -3.68 -1.17 20.22
N SER A 192 -2.35 -1.25 20.07
CA SER A 192 -1.45 -0.21 20.60
C SER A 192 -1.29 0.98 19.66
N TYR A 193 -1.39 0.75 18.35
CA TYR A 193 -1.02 1.73 17.33
C TYR A 193 -2.17 2.08 16.39
N GLY A 194 -3.26 1.33 16.34
CA GLY A 194 -4.34 1.54 15.37
C GLY A 194 -5.03 2.89 15.48
N ASP A 195 -5.21 3.40 16.71
CA ASP A 195 -5.81 4.71 16.95
C ASP A 195 -4.83 5.88 16.71
N ILE A 196 -3.53 5.60 16.60
CA ILE A 196 -2.46 6.61 16.50
C ILE A 196 -1.92 6.69 15.07
N PHE A 197 -1.62 5.53 14.49
CA PHE A 197 -0.97 5.35 13.19
C PHE A 197 -1.90 4.65 12.18
N GLY A 198 -3.18 4.51 12.51
CA GLY A 198 -4.21 4.09 11.55
C GLY A 198 -4.23 2.58 11.24
N LYS A 199 -4.20 2.25 9.96
CA LYS A 199 -4.52 0.90 9.48
C LYS A 199 -3.31 0.21 8.88
N THR A 200 -3.36 -1.11 8.76
CA THR A 200 -2.23 -1.87 8.22
C THR A 200 -2.15 -1.74 6.71
N ALA A 201 -1.14 -1.04 6.20
CA ALA A 201 -0.86 -0.90 4.77
C ALA A 201 -0.06 -2.09 4.22
N GLU A 202 0.85 -2.64 5.03
CA GLU A 202 1.66 -3.79 4.63
C GLU A 202 1.84 -4.79 5.77
N PHE A 203 1.65 -6.06 5.44
CA PHE A 203 2.20 -7.18 6.18
C PHE A 203 3.21 -7.90 5.31
N SER A 204 4.38 -8.20 5.85
CA SER A 204 5.41 -8.93 5.12
C SER A 204 6.09 -9.94 6.03
N ILE A 205 6.40 -11.13 5.49
CA ILE A 205 7.18 -12.14 6.20
C ILE A 205 8.30 -12.75 5.35
N TRP A 206 9.50 -12.80 5.93
CA TRP A 206 10.69 -13.46 5.39
C TRP A 206 10.99 -14.74 6.15
N SER A 207 10.91 -15.88 5.46
CA SER A 207 11.14 -17.18 6.09
C SER A 207 11.48 -18.27 5.06
N HIS A 208 11.91 -19.43 5.55
CA HIS A 208 11.71 -20.66 4.78
C HIS A 208 10.22 -20.89 4.58
N ALA A 209 9.86 -21.55 3.48
CA ALA A 209 8.47 -21.78 3.14
C ALA A 209 8.31 -22.97 2.19
N GLY A 210 7.09 -23.49 2.14
CA GLY A 210 6.64 -24.47 1.17
C GLY A 210 5.39 -23.99 0.42
N LYS A 211 4.72 -24.94 -0.24
CA LYS A 211 3.45 -24.67 -0.94
C LYS A 211 2.29 -24.34 0.00
N ASP A 212 2.48 -24.54 1.31
CA ASP A 212 1.51 -24.24 2.36
C ASP A 212 1.88 -22.99 3.18
N GLY A 213 2.88 -22.22 2.73
CA GLY A 213 3.23 -20.94 3.33
C GLY A 213 4.52 -20.95 4.16
N PRO A 214 4.72 -19.88 4.96
CA PRO A 214 5.86 -19.69 5.85
C PRO A 214 6.02 -20.82 6.88
N THR A 215 7.27 -21.20 7.16
CA THR A 215 7.63 -22.12 8.23
C THR A 215 8.34 -21.38 9.35
N GLY A 216 7.89 -21.59 10.60
CA GLY A 216 8.68 -21.25 11.78
C GLY A 216 9.90 -22.15 11.96
N THR A 217 10.66 -21.91 13.02
CA THR A 217 11.85 -22.68 13.38
C THR A 217 11.60 -23.64 14.54
N ILE A 218 10.63 -23.32 15.40
CA ILE A 218 10.09 -24.21 16.44
C ILE A 218 8.68 -24.68 16.10
N ARG A 219 8.12 -25.55 16.94
CA ARG A 219 6.77 -26.06 16.76
C ARG A 219 5.74 -24.92 16.81
N THR A 220 4.85 -24.88 15.84
CA THR A 220 3.69 -23.97 15.81
C THR A 220 2.78 -24.27 16.99
N SER A 221 2.62 -23.30 17.90
CA SER A 221 1.85 -23.51 19.14
C SER A 221 0.34 -23.53 18.91
N HIS A 222 -0.16 -22.78 17.94
CA HIS A 222 -1.59 -22.67 17.64
C HIS A 222 -1.85 -22.82 16.15
N ASN A 223 -2.93 -23.51 15.77
CA ASN A 223 -3.30 -23.71 14.37
C ASN A 223 -2.17 -24.35 13.53
N ALA A 224 -1.47 -25.34 14.09
CA ALA A 224 -0.38 -26.02 13.40
C ALA A 224 -0.89 -26.87 12.21
N LEU A 225 -0.27 -26.71 11.04
CA LEU A 225 -0.56 -27.52 9.85
C LEU A 225 0.31 -28.78 9.80
N ASP A 226 1.63 -28.61 9.88
CA ASP A 226 2.63 -29.69 9.71
C ASP A 226 3.79 -29.54 10.70
N GLY A 227 3.47 -29.04 11.89
CA GLY A 227 4.41 -28.85 12.99
C GLY A 227 5.10 -27.50 12.99
N LYS A 228 5.46 -26.91 11.84
CA LYS A 228 6.11 -25.58 11.79
C LYS A 228 5.38 -24.54 10.92
N GLN A 229 4.39 -24.94 10.12
CA GLN A 229 3.53 -24.02 9.39
C GLN A 229 2.18 -23.83 10.09
N MET A 230 1.51 -22.72 9.81
CA MET A 230 0.17 -22.41 10.31
C MET A 230 -0.90 -22.75 9.26
N THR A 231 -2.05 -23.26 9.69
CA THR A 231 -3.20 -23.56 8.84
C THR A 231 -3.83 -22.28 8.25
N LEU A 232 -4.57 -22.41 7.15
CA LEU A 232 -5.34 -21.29 6.58
C LEU A 232 -6.36 -20.72 7.57
N GLU A 233 -6.93 -21.54 8.44
CA GLU A 233 -7.79 -21.08 9.54
C GLU A 233 -7.01 -20.18 10.51
N GLY A 234 -5.79 -20.58 10.89
CA GLY A 234 -4.93 -19.74 11.73
C GLY A 234 -4.63 -18.39 11.09
N TRP A 235 -4.31 -18.36 9.80
CA TRP A 235 -4.15 -17.10 9.05
C TRP A 235 -5.47 -16.32 8.95
N GLY A 236 -6.60 -17.00 8.83
CA GLY A 236 -7.94 -16.43 8.72
C GLY A 236 -8.46 -15.77 10.00
N ASN A 237 -7.90 -16.16 11.15
CA ASN A 237 -8.29 -15.67 12.46
C ASN A 237 -7.55 -14.39 12.89
N ILE A 238 -6.58 -13.92 12.11
CA ILE A 238 -5.81 -12.71 12.43
C ILE A 238 -6.55 -11.50 11.90
N ASP A 239 -6.88 -10.56 12.79
CA ASP A 239 -7.39 -9.25 12.41
C ASP A 239 -6.22 -8.28 12.24
N PHE A 240 -5.92 -7.95 10.99
CA PHE A 240 -4.86 -7.03 10.64
C PHE A 240 -5.34 -5.57 10.60
N ASN A 241 -6.65 -5.28 10.71
CA ASN A 241 -7.18 -3.94 10.51
C ASN A 241 -6.65 -3.28 9.22
N TRP A 242 -6.86 -3.95 8.08
CA TRP A 242 -6.27 -3.54 6.79
C TRP A 242 -6.69 -2.14 6.32
N ALA A 243 -5.73 -1.41 5.79
CA ALA A 243 -5.95 -0.19 5.02
C ALA A 243 -6.54 -0.52 3.63
N SER A 244 -7.14 0.49 2.98
CA SER A 244 -7.55 0.35 1.59
C SER A 244 -6.32 0.21 0.70
N GLY A 245 -6.29 -0.80 -0.18
CA GLY A 245 -5.14 -1.04 -1.04
C GLY A 245 -3.97 -1.79 -0.38
N ALA A 246 -4.15 -2.28 0.85
CA ALA A 246 -3.11 -2.98 1.60
C ALA A 246 -2.54 -4.21 0.88
N THR A 247 -1.31 -4.55 1.26
CA THR A 247 -0.58 -5.69 0.71
C THR A 247 -0.16 -6.70 1.79
N ALA A 248 -0.13 -7.97 1.42
CA ALA A 248 0.42 -9.05 2.24
C ALA A 248 1.47 -9.82 1.43
N ASN A 249 2.74 -9.79 1.85
CA ASN A 249 3.84 -10.37 1.09
C ASN A 249 4.48 -11.55 1.83
N PHE A 250 4.56 -12.69 1.14
CA PHE A 250 5.11 -13.93 1.67
C PHE A 250 6.43 -14.28 0.97
N TYR A 251 7.53 -13.78 1.52
CA TYR A 251 8.87 -13.97 0.99
C TYR A 251 9.48 -15.29 1.50
N GLY A 252 9.15 -16.36 0.78
CA GLY A 252 9.70 -17.69 1.01
C GLY A 252 9.48 -18.58 -0.20
N CYS A 253 10.20 -19.70 -0.25
CA CYS A 253 10.12 -20.62 -1.38
C CYS A 253 8.68 -21.07 -1.67
N LYS A 254 8.27 -20.95 -2.94
CA LYS A 254 7.05 -21.56 -3.50
C LYS A 254 5.71 -21.10 -2.90
N THR A 255 5.67 -19.98 -2.17
CA THR A 255 4.43 -19.42 -1.60
C THR A 255 3.42 -18.94 -2.66
N GLY A 256 3.89 -18.66 -3.88
CA GLY A 256 3.09 -18.28 -5.05
C GLY A 256 2.98 -19.38 -6.12
N VAL A 257 3.47 -20.60 -5.86
CA VAL A 257 3.39 -21.72 -6.81
C VAL A 257 2.02 -22.36 -6.76
N GLY A 258 1.31 -22.34 -7.90
CA GLY A 258 -0.01 -22.92 -8.08
C GLY A 258 -0.61 -22.50 -9.41
N ASP A 259 -1.80 -23.01 -9.72
CA ASP A 259 -2.60 -22.70 -10.90
C ASP A 259 -4.08 -22.58 -10.53
N TYR A 260 -4.99 -22.54 -11.52
CA TYR A 260 -6.43 -22.43 -11.28
C TYR A 260 -7.02 -23.68 -10.58
N SER A 261 -6.49 -24.87 -10.88
CA SER A 261 -6.96 -26.14 -10.32
C SER A 261 -6.35 -26.43 -8.95
N ASN A 262 -5.12 -25.99 -8.74
CA ASN A 262 -4.36 -26.13 -7.50
C ASN A 262 -3.84 -24.75 -7.08
N PRO A 263 -4.67 -23.93 -6.43
CA PRO A 263 -4.32 -22.55 -6.09
C PRO A 263 -3.11 -22.51 -5.15
N SER A 264 -2.23 -21.54 -5.39
CA SER A 264 -1.05 -21.30 -4.55
C SER A 264 -1.43 -20.93 -3.12
N PHE A 265 -0.50 -21.01 -2.17
CA PHE A 265 -0.71 -20.49 -0.81
C PHE A 265 -1.19 -19.03 -0.82
N SER A 266 -0.49 -18.13 -1.53
CA SER A 266 -0.89 -16.72 -1.66
C SER A 266 -2.33 -16.55 -2.20
N THR A 267 -2.74 -17.42 -3.13
CA THR A 267 -4.09 -17.39 -3.70
C THR A 267 -5.13 -17.89 -2.70
N ARG A 268 -4.85 -18.98 -1.97
CA ARG A 268 -5.71 -19.49 -0.90
C ARG A 268 -5.87 -18.46 0.22
N ILE A 269 -4.78 -17.84 0.68
CA ILE A 269 -4.81 -16.76 1.68
C ILE A 269 -5.70 -15.61 1.21
N SER A 270 -5.53 -15.15 -0.04
CA SER A 270 -6.36 -14.06 -0.59
C SER A 270 -7.86 -14.37 -0.70
N SER A 271 -8.28 -15.62 -0.51
CA SER A 271 -9.70 -16.01 -0.50
C SER A 271 -10.33 -15.96 0.89
N LEU A 272 -9.53 -15.79 1.94
CA LEU A 272 -10.02 -15.69 3.31
C LEU A 272 -10.73 -14.36 3.53
N ASN A 273 -11.77 -14.37 4.36
CA ASN A 273 -12.61 -13.19 4.61
C ASN A 273 -11.82 -12.01 5.19
N ASN A 274 -10.85 -12.28 6.07
CA ASN A 274 -9.98 -11.26 6.66
C ASN A 274 -8.93 -10.71 5.68
N TYR A 275 -8.77 -11.28 4.47
CA TYR A 275 -7.91 -10.76 3.40
C TYR A 275 -8.71 -10.17 2.23
N ARG A 276 -10.00 -9.92 2.44
CA ARG A 276 -10.85 -9.33 1.41
C ARG A 276 -10.27 -8.00 0.93
N ASP A 277 -10.11 -7.88 -0.38
CA ASP A 277 -9.56 -6.70 -1.04
C ASP A 277 -8.12 -6.34 -0.64
N VAL A 278 -7.35 -7.32 -0.15
CA VAL A 278 -5.90 -7.24 0.06
C VAL A 278 -5.17 -7.84 -1.15
N SER A 279 -4.09 -7.19 -1.56
CA SER A 279 -3.20 -7.74 -2.59
C SER A 279 -2.17 -8.67 -1.94
N VAL A 280 -2.24 -9.96 -2.23
CA VAL A 280 -1.42 -10.99 -1.59
C VAL A 280 -0.37 -11.52 -2.56
N HIS A 281 0.90 -11.47 -2.16
CA HIS A 281 2.04 -11.79 -3.04
C HIS A 281 2.83 -13.00 -2.53
N GLY A 282 3.20 -13.91 -3.44
CA GLY A 282 4.03 -15.07 -3.12
C GLY A 282 5.03 -15.43 -4.21
N GLN A 283 6.15 -16.05 -3.84
CA GLN A 283 7.23 -16.41 -4.78
C GLN A 283 6.83 -17.60 -5.65
N THR A 284 7.01 -17.47 -6.97
CA THR A 284 6.67 -18.50 -7.95
C THR A 284 7.75 -19.57 -8.14
N SER A 285 8.81 -19.53 -7.32
CA SER A 285 9.94 -20.47 -7.37
C SER A 285 10.60 -20.57 -6.00
N SER A 286 11.77 -21.21 -5.94
CA SER A 286 12.69 -21.01 -4.82
C SER A 286 13.06 -19.53 -4.68
N ALA A 287 13.24 -19.08 -3.45
CA ALA A 287 13.57 -17.70 -3.10
C ALA A 287 15.03 -17.60 -2.65
N TYR A 288 15.72 -16.53 -3.06
CA TYR A 288 17.14 -16.33 -2.81
C TYR A 288 17.43 -14.86 -2.51
N PRO A 289 18.51 -14.57 -1.78
CA PRO A 289 18.94 -13.20 -1.57
C PRO A 289 19.39 -12.58 -2.89
N SER A 290 19.28 -11.25 -2.99
CA SER A 290 19.83 -10.49 -4.10
C SER A 290 20.00 -9.00 -3.77
N ASN A 291 20.90 -8.33 -4.46
CA ASN A 291 21.01 -6.86 -4.45
C ASN A 291 19.88 -6.13 -5.18
N TYR A 292 19.05 -6.84 -5.97
CA TYR A 292 18.03 -6.24 -6.82
C TYR A 292 16.69 -6.97 -6.65
N THR A 293 15.59 -6.29 -6.94
CA THR A 293 14.24 -6.85 -6.80
C THR A 293 13.83 -7.75 -7.99
N ASN A 294 14.29 -7.45 -9.20
CA ASN A 294 13.91 -8.09 -10.46
C ASN A 294 15.03 -8.91 -11.13
N ILE A 295 16.21 -8.92 -10.52
CA ILE A 295 17.39 -9.68 -10.96
C ILE A 295 17.87 -10.47 -9.74
N ARG A 296 18.20 -11.73 -9.94
CA ARG A 296 18.89 -12.55 -8.96
C ARG A 296 20.39 -12.43 -9.16
N GLN A 297 21.01 -11.63 -8.30
CA GLN A 297 22.44 -11.34 -8.29
C GLN A 297 22.93 -11.10 -6.86
N ASN A 298 23.99 -11.80 -6.46
CA ASN A 298 24.69 -11.61 -5.20
C ASN A 298 25.92 -10.72 -5.39
N ASN A 299 26.26 -9.95 -4.35
CA ASN A 299 27.57 -9.31 -4.26
C ASN A 299 28.55 -10.29 -3.58
N GLN A 300 29.82 -9.88 -3.44
CA GLN A 300 30.84 -10.74 -2.83
C GLN A 300 30.56 -11.05 -1.35
N GLU A 301 29.97 -10.10 -0.61
CA GLU A 301 29.60 -10.29 0.80
C GLU A 301 28.53 -11.37 0.95
N MET A 302 27.46 -11.29 0.16
CA MET A 302 26.37 -12.29 0.13
C MET A 302 26.87 -13.67 -0.28
N ILE A 303 27.86 -13.76 -1.17
CA ILE A 303 28.51 -15.02 -1.52
C ILE A 303 29.25 -15.60 -0.30
N ASN A 304 29.91 -14.75 0.48
CA ASN A 304 30.59 -15.11 1.72
C ASN A 304 29.64 -15.29 2.91
N GLY A 305 28.32 -15.17 2.71
CA GLY A 305 27.30 -15.34 3.74
C GLY A 305 27.06 -14.12 4.61
N VAL A 306 27.60 -12.95 4.26
CA VAL A 306 27.36 -11.68 4.93
C VAL A 306 26.26 -10.92 4.21
N PHE A 307 25.22 -10.52 4.94
CA PHE A 307 24.06 -9.82 4.39
C PHE A 307 23.96 -8.41 4.99
N SER A 308 23.71 -7.44 4.13
CA SER A 308 23.67 -6.01 4.45
C SER A 308 22.74 -5.28 3.48
N TYR A 309 22.44 -4.02 3.75
CA TYR A 309 21.65 -3.23 2.82
C TYR A 309 22.40 -3.02 1.49
N PRO A 310 21.78 -3.25 0.32
CA PRO A 310 20.45 -3.83 0.12
C PRO A 310 20.47 -5.36 0.02
N THR A 311 19.53 -6.02 0.70
CA THR A 311 19.23 -7.45 0.54
C THR A 311 17.74 -7.61 0.23
N TYR A 312 17.42 -8.15 -0.95
CA TYR A 312 16.06 -8.52 -1.35
C TYR A 312 15.91 -10.04 -1.40
N MET A 313 14.69 -10.55 -1.30
CA MET A 313 14.37 -11.95 -1.55
C MET A 313 13.63 -12.08 -2.87
N VAL A 314 14.26 -12.74 -3.84
CA VAL A 314 13.75 -12.86 -5.21
C VAL A 314 13.58 -14.31 -5.63
N GLY A 315 12.55 -14.58 -6.43
CA GLY A 315 12.36 -15.87 -7.07
C GLY A 315 13.43 -16.10 -8.15
N GLY A 316 13.94 -17.32 -8.28
CA GLY A 316 14.74 -17.69 -9.45
C GLY A 316 15.23 -19.13 -9.40
N ALA A 317 16.05 -19.51 -10.39
CA ALA A 317 16.89 -20.71 -10.32
C ALA A 317 18.05 -20.48 -9.34
N SER A 318 18.74 -21.53 -8.89
CA SER A 318 20.03 -21.40 -8.17
C SER A 318 21.11 -20.81 -9.09
N LEU A 319 22.14 -20.13 -8.54
CA LEU A 319 23.24 -19.56 -9.35
C LEU A 319 24.27 -20.65 -9.71
N GLY A 320 24.03 -21.89 -9.26
CA GLY A 320 24.93 -23.02 -9.46
C GLY A 320 26.29 -22.83 -8.80
N ILE A 321 27.23 -23.72 -9.13
CA ILE A 321 28.58 -23.71 -8.54
C ILE A 321 29.34 -22.41 -8.87
N VAL A 322 29.11 -21.83 -10.06
CA VAL A 322 29.80 -20.61 -10.49
C VAL A 322 29.37 -19.42 -9.63
N GLY A 323 28.08 -19.28 -9.34
CA GLY A 323 27.58 -18.21 -8.47
C GLY A 323 27.89 -18.35 -6.99
N HIS A 324 28.51 -19.47 -6.58
CA HIS A 324 29.10 -19.62 -5.26
C HIS A 324 30.50 -19.01 -5.15
N PHE A 325 31.14 -18.69 -6.28
CA PHE A 325 32.50 -18.13 -6.29
C PHE A 325 32.58 -16.77 -6.99
N PHE A 326 31.68 -16.50 -7.93
CA PHE A 326 31.70 -15.29 -8.74
C PHE A 326 30.32 -14.60 -8.76
N PRO A 327 30.26 -13.26 -8.79
CA PRO A 327 29.02 -12.55 -9.04
C PRO A 327 28.43 -12.94 -10.41
N THR A 328 27.33 -13.68 -10.37
CA THR A 328 26.55 -14.04 -11.57
C THR A 328 25.13 -13.51 -11.41
N SER A 329 24.49 -13.17 -12.53
CA SER A 329 23.12 -12.65 -12.54
C SER A 329 22.20 -13.48 -13.43
N THR A 330 20.96 -13.68 -12.96
CA THR A 330 19.86 -14.24 -13.75
C THR A 330 18.62 -13.38 -13.54
N ARG A 331 17.66 -13.37 -14.48
CA ARG A 331 16.38 -12.69 -14.22
C ARG A 331 15.70 -13.31 -13.01
N ALA A 332 15.10 -12.49 -12.17
CA ALA A 332 14.22 -12.99 -11.13
C ALA A 332 12.91 -13.49 -11.75
N ASN A 333 12.32 -14.51 -11.14
CA ASN A 333 10.96 -14.90 -11.43
C ASN A 333 10.01 -13.92 -10.70
N PRO A 334 9.01 -13.38 -11.39
CA PRO A 334 8.01 -12.53 -10.75
C PRO A 334 7.22 -13.28 -9.68
N MET A 335 6.73 -12.55 -8.69
CA MET A 335 5.81 -13.08 -7.69
C MET A 335 4.41 -13.24 -8.29
N ARG A 336 3.62 -14.15 -7.74
CA ARG A 336 2.20 -14.24 -8.00
C ARG A 336 1.49 -13.16 -7.19
N THR A 337 0.67 -12.36 -7.85
CA THR A 337 -0.25 -11.40 -7.22
C THR A 337 -1.64 -12.02 -7.15
N SER A 338 -2.19 -12.15 -5.95
CA SER A 338 -3.50 -12.75 -5.70
C SER A 338 -4.42 -11.78 -4.97
N ARG A 339 -5.70 -11.76 -5.35
CA ARG A 339 -6.74 -10.94 -4.70
C ARG A 339 -8.06 -11.68 -4.79
N ASN A 340 -8.79 -11.77 -3.68
CA ASN A 340 -10.11 -12.39 -3.59
C ASN A 340 -10.16 -13.81 -4.22
N GLY A 341 -9.14 -14.63 -3.93
CA GLY A 341 -9.02 -16.00 -4.43
C GLY A 341 -8.57 -16.16 -5.88
N LYS A 342 -8.23 -15.08 -6.58
CA LYS A 342 -7.73 -15.12 -7.96
C LYS A 342 -6.29 -14.67 -8.01
N GLY A 343 -5.42 -15.48 -8.60
CA GLY A 343 -3.99 -15.20 -8.71
C GLY A 343 -3.51 -15.08 -10.15
N VAL A 344 -2.70 -14.06 -10.43
CA VAL A 344 -1.99 -13.88 -11.71
C VAL A 344 -0.49 -13.77 -11.46
N VAL A 345 0.31 -14.21 -12.43
CA VAL A 345 1.74 -13.93 -12.44
C VAL A 345 1.95 -12.79 -13.41
N ASP A 346 2.12 -11.59 -12.86
CA ASP A 346 2.46 -10.37 -13.60
C ASP A 346 3.85 -9.91 -13.16
N ARG A 347 4.46 -8.92 -13.82
CA ARG A 347 5.81 -8.39 -13.56
C ARG A 347 5.96 -7.69 -12.20
N TYR A 348 5.37 -8.24 -11.15
CA TYR A 348 5.51 -7.83 -9.77
C TYR A 348 6.66 -8.58 -9.11
N TYR A 349 7.48 -7.84 -8.37
CA TYR A 349 8.62 -8.33 -7.61
C TYR A 349 8.54 -7.76 -6.19
N GLN A 350 9.45 -8.16 -5.29
CA GLN A 350 9.54 -7.51 -3.98
C GLN A 350 9.64 -5.97 -4.17
N PRO A 351 8.81 -5.16 -3.50
CA PRO A 351 8.95 -3.71 -3.55
C PRO A 351 10.32 -3.28 -3.02
N GLY A 352 10.94 -2.33 -3.71
CA GLY A 352 12.21 -1.76 -3.28
C GLY A 352 12.81 -0.78 -4.28
N ILE A 353 13.85 -0.10 -3.83
CA ILE A 353 14.51 0.99 -4.57
C ILE A 353 15.33 0.45 -5.75
N ARG A 354 15.97 -0.72 -5.60
CA ARG A 354 16.86 -1.27 -6.63
C ARG A 354 16.16 -2.27 -7.56
N ARG A 355 16.14 -1.96 -8.86
CA ARG A 355 15.61 -2.80 -9.96
C ARG A 355 16.68 -2.99 -11.05
#